data_AF-A0A535TNZ9-F1
#
_entry.id   AF-A0A535TNZ9-F1
#
_cell.length_a   1.000
_cell.length_b   1.000
_cell.length_c   1.000
_cell.angle_alpha   90.00
_cell.angle_beta   90.00
_cell.angle_gamma   90.00
#
_symmetry.space_group_name_H-M   'P 1'
#
loop_
_entity.id
_entity.type
_entity.pdbx_description
1 polymer ?
#
loop_
_entity_poly.entity_id
_entity_poly.type
_entity_poly.pdbx_seq_one_letter_code
_entity_poly.pdbx_strand_id
1 'polypeptide(L)'
;APDVMLGSVHAVTETGSLLAASMSGSQLGPYVSGAGRVIFVVGTQKIVPDLEQGLLRIDEYAYRLEDARAQAAYGVRSAVNKVLIINREITPGRITVVLVDEVLGF
;
A
#
# COMPACT_ATOMS: atom_id res chain seq x y z
N ALA A 1 -18.40 7.50 -0.05
CA ALA A 1 -17.19 6.65 -0.16
C ALA A 1 -17.58 5.37 -0.89
N PRO A 2 -16.66 4.65 -1.56
CA PRO A 2 -17.05 3.53 -2.42
C PRO A 2 -17.51 2.32 -1.59
N ASP A 3 -18.42 1.50 -2.15
CA ASP A 3 -18.85 0.25 -1.51
C ASP A 3 -17.69 -0.75 -1.42
N VAL A 4 -16.86 -0.80 -2.47
CA VAL A 4 -15.67 -1.65 -2.58
C VAL A 4 -14.49 -0.80 -3.05
N MET A 5 -13.36 -0.92 -2.37
CA MET A 5 -12.08 -0.36 -2.77
C MET A 5 -11.14 -1.48 -3.18
N LEU A 6 -10.61 -1.40 -4.40
CA LEU A 6 -9.54 -2.28 -4.87
C LEU A 6 -8.22 -1.52 -4.87
N GLY A 7 -7.16 -2.14 -4.39
CA GLY A 7 -5.84 -1.54 -4.42
C GLY A 7 -4.71 -2.51 -4.09
N SER A 8 -3.56 -1.93 -3.78
CA SER A 8 -2.37 -2.64 -3.29
C SER A 8 -1.77 -1.85 -2.13
N VAL A 9 -0.88 -2.52 -1.40
CA VAL A 9 0.02 -1.94 -0.41
C VAL A 9 1.46 -2.00 -0.91
N HIS A 10 2.36 -1.30 -0.23
CA HIS A 10 3.78 -1.22 -0.55
C HIS A 10 4.57 -2.33 0.17
N ALA A 11 4.10 -2.73 1.36
CA ALA A 11 4.67 -3.84 2.12
C ALA A 11 3.59 -4.58 2.94
N VAL A 12 3.84 -5.85 3.19
CA VAL A 12 3.11 -6.71 4.15
C VAL A 12 4.14 -7.34 5.06
N THR A 13 4.04 -7.14 6.38
CA THR A 13 4.95 -7.80 7.31
C THR A 13 4.61 -9.28 7.44
N GLU A 14 5.58 -10.12 7.83
CA GLU A 14 5.34 -11.53 8.15
C GLU A 14 4.29 -11.71 9.27
N THR A 15 4.15 -10.71 10.13
CA THR A 15 3.13 -10.65 11.19
C THR A 15 1.77 -10.12 10.72
N GLY A 16 1.63 -9.75 9.44
CA GLY A 16 0.37 -9.37 8.80
C GLY A 16 0.02 -7.87 8.80
N SER A 17 0.94 -6.98 9.23
CA SER A 17 0.74 -5.53 9.13
C SER A 17 0.88 -5.08 7.68
N LEU A 18 -0.01 -4.18 7.23
CA LEU A 18 -0.04 -3.66 5.87
C LEU A 18 0.43 -2.21 5.84
N LEU A 19 1.31 -1.85 4.91
CA LEU A 19 1.85 -0.49 4.80
C LEU A 19 1.54 0.15 3.44
N ALA A 20 0.91 1.32 3.45
CA ALA A 20 0.62 2.09 2.24
C ALA A 20 1.15 3.51 2.35
N ALA A 21 2.01 3.91 1.40
CA ALA A 21 2.46 5.28 1.23
C ALA A 21 1.58 6.06 0.25
N SER A 22 1.54 7.38 0.41
CA SER A 22 0.86 8.28 -0.52
C SER A 22 1.42 9.70 -0.48
N MET A 23 1.44 10.35 -1.65
CA MET A 23 1.69 11.79 -1.75
C MET A 23 0.44 12.60 -1.37
N SER A 24 -0.68 12.37 -2.07
CA SER A 24 -1.93 13.12 -1.86
C SER A 24 -2.74 12.58 -0.69
N GLY A 25 -2.71 11.26 -0.46
CA GLY A 25 -3.55 10.55 0.50
C GLY A 25 -4.93 10.16 -0.03
N SER A 26 -5.23 10.41 -1.31
CA SER A 26 -6.58 10.20 -1.86
C SER A 26 -7.08 8.77 -1.72
N GLN A 27 -6.19 7.78 -1.84
CA GLN A 27 -6.53 6.36 -1.68
C GLN A 27 -6.59 5.91 -0.22
N LEU A 28 -5.98 6.66 0.72
CA LEU A 28 -5.85 6.23 2.11
C LEU A 28 -7.17 6.33 2.88
N GLY A 29 -8.02 7.32 2.60
CA GLY A 29 -9.32 7.46 3.26
C GLY A 29 -10.19 6.20 3.14
N PRO A 30 -10.42 5.68 1.92
CA PRO A 30 -11.09 4.40 1.70
C PRO A 30 -10.42 3.21 2.42
N TYR A 31 -9.09 3.16 2.49
CA TYR A 31 -8.37 2.08 3.18
C TYR A 31 -8.54 2.13 4.71
N VAL A 32 -8.61 3.32 5.30
CA VAL A 32 -8.71 3.51 6.75
C VAL A 32 -10.10 3.19 7.26
N SER A 33 -11.14 3.73 6.63
CA SER A 33 -12.52 3.54 7.08
C SER A 33 -13.59 3.87 6.05
N GLY A 34 -13.23 4.55 4.95
CA GLY A 34 -14.21 5.05 4.01
C GLY A 34 -14.95 3.95 3.24
N ALA A 35 -14.27 2.87 2.85
CA ALA A 35 -14.88 1.83 2.03
C ALA A 35 -15.60 0.77 2.87
N GLY A 36 -16.75 0.28 2.35
CA GLY A 36 -17.47 -0.83 2.99
C GLY A 36 -16.67 -2.14 2.98
N ARG A 37 -15.94 -2.40 1.88
CA ARG A 37 -14.95 -3.47 1.76
C ARG A 37 -13.69 -2.97 1.07
N VAL A 38 -12.54 -3.52 1.45
CA VAL A 38 -11.25 -3.27 0.79
C VAL A 38 -10.66 -4.60 0.38
N ILE A 39 -10.21 -4.68 -0.86
CA ILE A 39 -9.48 -5.83 -1.39
C ILE A 39 -8.09 -5.33 -1.79
N PHE A 40 -7.07 -5.89 -1.14
CA PHE A 40 -5.70 -5.69 -1.54
C PHE A 40 -5.22 -6.88 -2.36
N VAL A 41 -4.77 -6.63 -3.57
CA VAL A 41 -4.03 -7.62 -4.37
C VAL A 41 -2.56 -7.26 -4.26
N VAL A 42 -1.76 -8.17 -3.71
CA VAL A 42 -0.39 -7.89 -3.29
C VAL A 42 0.52 -8.99 -3.79
N GLY A 43 1.55 -8.61 -4.54
CA GLY A 43 2.58 -9.57 -4.94
C GLY A 43 3.42 -10.04 -3.75
N THR A 44 3.79 -11.32 -3.73
CA THR A 44 4.60 -11.94 -2.67
C THR A 44 5.96 -11.28 -2.45
N GLN A 45 6.51 -10.60 -3.47
CA GLN A 45 7.75 -9.82 -3.36
C GLN A 45 7.65 -8.60 -2.43
N LYS A 46 6.45 -8.28 -1.93
CA LYS A 46 6.22 -7.20 -0.96
C LYS A 46 6.14 -7.70 0.49
N ILE A 47 6.32 -9.00 0.72
CA ILE A 47 6.41 -9.55 2.07
C ILE A 47 7.79 -9.17 2.65
N VAL A 48 7.78 -8.59 3.84
CA VAL A 48 8.98 -8.14 4.56
C VAL A 48 8.96 -8.68 6.00
N PRO A 49 10.11 -8.81 6.67
CA PRO A 49 10.15 -9.32 8.04
C PRO A 49 9.30 -8.49 9.01
N ASP A 50 9.41 -7.16 8.97
CA ASP A 50 8.82 -6.26 9.98
C ASP A 50 8.50 -4.86 9.44
N LEU A 51 8.02 -3.98 10.33
CA LEU A 51 7.65 -2.60 10.00
C LEU A 51 8.86 -1.76 9.56
N GLU A 52 10.04 -2.00 10.12
CA GLU A 52 11.25 -1.26 9.76
C GLU A 52 11.65 -1.57 8.32
N GLN A 53 11.69 -2.86 7.96
CA GLN A 53 11.93 -3.30 6.59
C GLN A 53 10.83 -2.83 5.63
N GLY A 54 9.58 -2.74 6.10
CA GLY A 54 8.47 -2.19 5.33
C GLY A 54 8.63 -0.70 5.01
N LEU A 55 9.07 0.10 5.98
CA LEU A 55 9.36 1.53 5.79
C LEU A 55 10.58 1.74 4.90
N LEU A 56 11.66 0.99 5.12
CA LEU A 56 12.84 1.01 4.26
C LEU A 56 12.49 0.68 2.81
N ARG A 57 11.65 -0.35 2.58
CA ARG A 57 11.14 -0.67 1.24
C ARG A 57 10.38 0.50 0.61
N ILE A 58 9.54 1.20 1.38
CA ILE A 58 8.81 2.37 0.88
C ILE A 58 9.78 3.44 0.39
N ASP A 59 10.77 3.82 1.21
CA ASP A 59 11.64 4.96 0.93
C ASP A 59 12.75 4.64 -0.09
N GLU A 60 13.35 3.45 0.01
CA GLU A 60 14.53 3.10 -0.79
C GLU A 60 14.22 2.36 -2.09
N TYR A 61 13.04 1.73 -2.19
CA TYR A 61 12.63 0.99 -3.37
C TYR A 61 11.40 1.61 -4.04
N ALA A 62 10.25 1.60 -3.38
CA ALA A 62 8.99 1.96 -4.01
C ALA A 62 8.93 3.45 -4.40
N TYR A 63 9.38 4.35 -3.51
CA TYR A 63 9.43 5.78 -3.79
C TYR A 63 10.32 6.12 -4.98
N ARG A 64 11.51 5.53 -5.09
CA ARG A 64 12.44 5.80 -6.21
C ARG A 64 11.81 5.43 -7.56
N LEU A 65 11.12 4.30 -7.61
CA LEU A 65 10.43 3.84 -8.82
C LEU A 65 9.20 4.70 -9.13
N GLU A 66 8.41 5.05 -8.12
CA GLU A 66 7.24 5.92 -8.30
C GLU A 66 7.62 7.33 -8.75
N ASP A 67 8.65 7.91 -8.16
CA ASP A 67 9.11 9.26 -8.49
C ASP A 67 9.67 9.32 -9.92
N ALA A 68 10.42 8.31 -10.36
CA ALA A 68 10.83 8.17 -11.75
C ALA A 68 9.62 8.02 -12.69
N ARG A 69 8.64 7.18 -12.32
CA ARG A 69 7.41 6.97 -13.10
C ARG A 69 6.58 8.25 -13.18
N ALA A 70 6.38 8.96 -12.07
CA ALA A 70 5.60 10.19 -11.98
C ALA A 70 6.24 11.32 -12.79
N GLN A 71 7.57 11.45 -12.71
CA GLN A 71 8.30 12.42 -13.51
C GLN A 71 8.16 12.12 -15.01
N ALA A 72 8.26 10.85 -15.42
CA ALA A 72 8.12 10.45 -16.81
C ALA A 72 6.68 10.59 -17.34
N ALA A 73 5.67 10.23 -16.54
CA ALA A 73 4.27 10.21 -16.97
C ALA A 73 3.56 11.56 -16.84
N TYR A 74 3.91 12.34 -15.81
CA TYR A 74 3.17 13.55 -15.43
C TYR A 74 4.05 14.79 -15.32
N GLY A 75 5.37 14.66 -15.46
CA GLY A 75 6.30 15.79 -15.35
C GLY A 75 6.49 16.34 -13.93
N VAL A 76 5.97 15.64 -12.91
CA VAL A 76 6.04 16.05 -11.50
C VAL A 76 6.75 15.00 -10.65
N ARG A 77 7.46 15.48 -9.62
CA ARG A 77 8.08 14.61 -8.61
C ARG A 77 7.02 14.01 -7.69
N SER A 78 7.28 12.79 -7.22
CA SER A 78 6.48 12.14 -6.18
C SER A 78 7.00 12.49 -4.78
N ALA A 79 6.29 12.05 -3.74
CA ALA A 79 6.74 12.16 -2.36
C ALA A 79 6.01 11.17 -1.44
N VAL A 80 6.70 10.71 -0.39
CA VAL A 80 6.12 9.90 0.70
C VAL A 80 5.61 10.84 1.79
N ASN A 81 4.50 11.53 1.53
CA ASN A 81 3.96 12.52 2.48
C ASN A 81 3.15 11.90 3.63
N LYS A 82 2.57 10.72 3.39
CA LYS A 82 1.69 10.02 4.32
C LYS A 82 1.99 8.54 4.26
N VAL A 83 2.08 7.91 5.42
CA VAL A 83 2.18 6.45 5.55
C VAL A 83 1.03 5.98 6.43
N LEU A 84 0.31 4.97 5.94
CA LEU A 84 -0.72 4.25 6.68
C LEU A 84 -0.19 2.88 7.05
N ILE A 85 -0.31 2.52 8.32
CA ILE A 85 -0.07 1.17 8.83
C ILE A 85 -1.40 0.60 9.29
N ILE A 86 -1.79 -0.55 8.74
CA ILE A 86 -3.00 -1.28 9.13
C ILE A 86 -2.59 -2.57 9.84
N ASN A 87 -2.88 -2.66 11.14
CA ASN A 87 -2.57 -3.83 11.95
C ASN A 87 -3.76 -4.78 12.14
N ARG A 88 -4.99 -4.27 12.03
CA ARG A 88 -6.24 -5.02 12.20
C ARG A 88 -7.45 -4.20 11.80
N GLU A 89 -8.55 -4.91 11.53
CA GLU A 89 -9.89 -4.36 11.39
C GLU A 89 -10.73 -4.59 12.64
N ILE A 90 -11.62 -3.65 12.94
CA ILE A 90 -12.65 -3.84 13.97
C ILE A 90 -13.76 -4.75 13.43
N THR A 91 -14.15 -4.56 12.17
CA THR A 91 -15.14 -5.40 11.49
C THR A 91 -14.42 -6.54 10.77
N PRO A 92 -14.55 -7.80 11.23
CA PRO A 92 -13.92 -8.94 10.57
C PRO A 92 -14.32 -9.02 9.10
N GLY A 93 -13.35 -9.29 8.22
CA GLY A 93 -13.57 -9.44 6.79
C GLY A 93 -13.76 -8.13 6.00
N ARG A 94 -13.65 -6.95 6.63
CA ARG A 94 -13.70 -5.67 5.90
C ARG A 94 -12.55 -5.56 4.89
N ILE A 95 -11.34 -5.92 5.31
CA ILE A 95 -10.15 -6.01 4.45
C ILE A 95 -9.91 -7.48 4.09
N THR A 96 -9.75 -7.76 2.81
CA THR A 96 -9.24 -9.04 2.27
C THR A 96 -7.90 -8.79 1.58
N VAL A 97 -6.89 -9.61 1.88
CA VAL A 97 -5.60 -9.59 1.19
C VAL A 97 -5.48 -10.83 0.33
N VAL A 98 -5.22 -10.64 -0.96
CA VAL A 98 -4.94 -11.70 -1.93
C VAL A 98 -3.46 -11.62 -2.27
N LEU A 99 -2.68 -12.59 -1.79
CA LEU A 99 -1.28 -12.74 -2.16
C LEU A 99 -1.18 -13.46 -3.50
N VAL A 100 -0.34 -12.94 -4.39
CA VAL A 100 -0.15 -13.50 -5.73
C VAL A 100 1.35 -13.67 -6.02
N ASP A 101 1.72 -14.73 -6.74
CA ASP A 101 3.12 -15.08 -7.02
C ASP A 101 3.62 -14.40 -8.32
N GLU A 102 3.27 -13.12 -8.47
CA GLU A 102 3.67 -12.27 -9.57
C GLU A 102 4.20 -10.95 -9.03
N VAL A 103 5.20 -10.39 -9.72
CA VAL A 103 5.79 -9.10 -9.38
C VAL A 103 4.82 -7.97 -9.77
N LEU A 104 3.87 -7.68 -8.88
CA LEU A 104 2.88 -6.62 -9.06
C LEU A 104 3.26 -5.33 -8.36
N GLY A 105 3.47 -4.27 -9.13
CA GLY A 105 3.87 -2.95 -8.64
C GLY A 105 5.21 -2.98 -7.90
N PHE A 106 5.52 -1.87 -7.24
CA PHE A 106 6.72 -1.73 -6.41
C PHE A 106 6.36 -1.46 -4.94
#